data_AF-A0A2H0XEX2-F1
#
_entry.id   AF-A0A2H0XEX2-F1
#
_cell.length_a   1.000
_cell.length_b   1.000
_cell.length_c   1.000
_cell.angle_alpha   90.00
_cell.angle_beta   90.00
_cell.angle_gamma   90.00
#
_symmetry.space_group_name_H-M   'P 1'
#
loop_
_entity.id
_entity.type
_entity.pdbx_description
1 polymer ?
#
loop_
_entity_poly.entity_id
_entity_poly.type
_entity_poly.pdbx_seq_one_letter_code
_entity_poly.pdbx_strand_id
1 'polypeptide(L)'
;MSVDRNYAQTSAYYAHQFNLTHKGEVDDRQAGDEAYIKISGKNAYVFFVISEKNRKITAYHTDNNRGTLPATAAMSEAIRTSKPNQKIILVTDGNPSYPAGIHFLSTCR
;
A
#
# COMPACT_ATOMS: atom_id res chain seq x y z
N MET A 1 -10.33 -22.44 -18.78
CA MET A 1 -9.85 -21.81 -17.53
C MET A 1 -9.75 -22.93 -16.49
N SER A 2 -8.58 -23.21 -15.93
CA SER A 2 -8.46 -24.24 -14.88
C SER A 2 -9.26 -23.82 -13.64
N VAL A 3 -9.99 -24.76 -13.04
CA VAL A 3 -10.93 -24.52 -11.93
C VAL A 3 -10.27 -23.80 -10.75
N ASP A 4 -9.00 -24.09 -10.48
CA ASP A 4 -8.20 -23.47 -9.40
C ASP A 4 -8.00 -21.96 -9.58
N ARG A 5 -7.87 -21.50 -10.82
CA ARG A 5 -7.65 -20.07 -11.12
C ARG A 5 -8.88 -19.24 -10.79
N ASN A 6 -10.07 -19.83 -10.97
CA ASN A 6 -11.34 -19.20 -10.63
C ASN A 6 -11.46 -19.06 -9.11
N TYR A 7 -11.23 -20.15 -8.36
CA TYR A 7 -11.31 -20.13 -6.90
C TYR A 7 -10.33 -19.14 -6.25
N ALA A 8 -9.08 -19.10 -6.71
CA ALA A 8 -8.08 -18.16 -6.21
C ALA A 8 -8.47 -16.70 -6.48
N GLN A 9 -8.99 -16.39 -7.67
CA GLN A 9 -9.44 -15.04 -8.02
C GLN A 9 -10.64 -14.60 -7.19
N THR A 10 -11.62 -15.49 -7.00
CA THR A 10 -12.78 -15.22 -6.15
C THR A 10 -12.37 -15.04 -4.68
N SER A 11 -11.49 -15.89 -4.17
CA SER A 11 -10.97 -15.78 -2.80
C SER A 11 -10.21 -14.47 -2.58
N ALA A 12 -9.40 -14.06 -3.56
CA ALA A 12 -8.67 -12.79 -3.51
C ALA A 12 -9.60 -11.58 -3.43
N TYR A 13 -10.72 -11.59 -4.17
CA TYR A 13 -11.72 -10.53 -4.10
C TYR A 13 -12.29 -10.39 -2.67
N TYR A 14 -12.73 -11.48 -2.06
CA TYR A 14 -13.28 -11.45 -0.70
C TYR A 14 -12.22 -11.09 0.36
N ALA A 15 -11.00 -11.60 0.23
CA ALA A 15 -9.90 -11.24 1.12
C ALA A 15 -9.55 -9.74 1.02
N HIS A 16 -9.55 -9.18 -0.19
CA HIS A 16 -9.33 -7.76 -0.40
C HIS A 16 -10.41 -6.90 0.25
N GLN A 17 -11.69 -7.25 0.05
CA GLN A 17 -12.82 -6.56 0.69
C GLN A 17 -12.73 -6.65 2.22
N PHE A 18 -12.47 -7.84 2.75
CA PHE A 18 -12.28 -8.04 4.18
C PHE A 18 -11.18 -7.14 4.74
N ASN A 19 -10.01 -7.11 4.09
CA ASN A 19 -8.89 -6.27 4.48
C ASN A 19 -9.22 -4.78 4.42
N LEU A 20 -10.00 -4.32 3.43
CA LEU A 20 -10.42 -2.92 3.32
C LEU A 20 -11.40 -2.51 4.42
N THR A 21 -12.32 -3.39 4.80
CA THR A 21 -13.33 -3.12 5.83
C THR A 21 -12.78 -3.20 7.26
N HIS A 22 -11.82 -4.11 7.50
CA HIS A 22 -11.32 -4.41 8.85
C HIS A 22 -9.90 -3.86 9.09
N LYS A 23 -9.57 -2.73 8.47
CA LYS A 23 -8.30 -2.06 8.73
C LYS A 23 -8.25 -1.62 10.19
N GLY A 24 -7.17 -2.02 10.86
CA GLY A 24 -6.91 -1.59 12.22
C GLY A 24 -6.52 -0.11 12.29
N GLU A 25 -6.44 0.40 13.51
CA GLU A 25 -5.88 1.73 13.75
C GLU A 25 -4.42 1.82 13.25
N VAL A 26 -4.07 2.98 12.71
CA VAL A 26 -2.73 3.26 12.21
C VAL A 26 -1.91 4.01 13.27
N ASP A 27 -0.63 3.69 13.36
CA ASP A 27 0.31 4.44 14.20
C ASP A 27 0.66 5.79 13.53
N ASP A 28 1.11 6.75 14.35
CA ASP A 28 1.57 8.06 13.85
C ASP A 28 2.76 7.93 12.90
N ARG A 29 3.62 6.92 13.12
CA ARG A 29 4.77 6.65 12.27
C ARG A 29 4.57 5.34 11.52
N GLN A 30 4.78 5.40 10.22
CA GLN A 30 4.60 4.27 9.32
C GLN A 30 5.79 4.16 8.36
N ALA A 31 6.16 2.94 8.02
CA ALA A 31 7.20 2.62 7.08
C ALA A 31 6.58 2.30 5.70
N GLY A 32 7.14 2.86 4.63
CA GLY A 32 6.85 2.47 3.25
C GLY A 32 7.93 1.51 2.76
N ASP A 33 7.53 0.40 2.16
CA ASP A 33 8.43 -0.59 1.56
C ASP A 33 7.80 -1.17 0.29
N GLU A 34 8.62 -1.66 -0.64
CA GLU A 34 8.13 -2.33 -1.85
C GLU A 34 8.66 -3.76 -1.99
N ALA A 35 7.83 -4.63 -2.57
CA ALA A 35 8.23 -5.98 -2.92
C ALA A 35 8.04 -6.24 -4.42
N TYR A 36 9.00 -6.98 -4.98
CA TYR A 36 8.98 -7.48 -6.34
C TYR A 36 8.15 -8.76 -6.38
N ILE A 37 7.10 -8.78 -7.18
CA ILE A 37 6.21 -9.92 -7.33
C ILE A 37 6.09 -10.35 -8.79
N LYS A 38 5.61 -11.58 -9.02
CA LYS A 38 5.26 -12.06 -10.36
C LYS A 38 3.78 -12.42 -10.41
N ILE A 39 3.05 -11.77 -11.32
CA ILE A 39 1.63 -12.06 -11.55
C ILE A 39 1.52 -12.69 -12.94
N SER A 40 1.09 -13.96 -13.00
CA SER A 40 0.96 -14.72 -14.24
C SER A 40 2.22 -14.69 -15.13
N GLY A 41 3.41 -14.76 -14.51
CA GLY A 41 4.70 -14.76 -15.20
C GLY A 41 5.24 -13.38 -15.58
N LYS A 42 4.49 -12.30 -15.35
CA LYS A 42 4.94 -10.91 -15.58
C LYS A 42 5.43 -10.28 -14.28
N ASN A 43 6.50 -9.50 -14.35
CA ASN A 43 6.99 -8.73 -13.21
C ASN A 43 5.98 -7.64 -12.84
N ALA A 44 5.73 -7.50 -11.54
CA ALA A 44 4.90 -6.46 -10.96
C ALA A 44 5.49 -6.06 -9.60
N TYR A 45 4.97 -4.98 -9.04
CA TYR A 45 5.44 -4.40 -7.80
C TYR A 45 4.26 -4.22 -6.87
N VAL A 46 4.50 -4.45 -5.58
CA VAL A 46 3.55 -4.09 -4.53
C VAL A 46 4.21 -3.12 -3.58
N PHE A 47 3.53 -2.02 -3.31
CA PHE A 47 3.91 -1.00 -2.35
C PHE A 47 3.11 -1.23 -1.08
N PHE A 48 3.80 -1.32 0.05
CA PHE A 48 3.20 -1.51 1.37
C PHE A 48 3.42 -0.28 2.23
N VAL A 49 2.44 0.02 3.07
CA VAL A 49 2.60 0.93 4.20
C VAL A 49 2.32 0.16 5.48
N ILE A 50 3.26 0.22 6.42
CA ILE A 50 3.31 -0.62 7.61
C ILE A 50 3.40 0.27 8.83
N SER A 51 2.52 0.08 9.81
CA SER A 51 2.59 0.79 11.09
C SER A 51 3.80 0.35 11.92
N GLU A 52 4.55 1.30 12.48
CA GLU A 52 5.84 1.01 13.14
C GLU A 52 5.69 0.16 14.41
N LYS A 53 4.71 0.45 15.28
CA LYS A 53 4.59 -0.21 16.59
C LYS A 53 3.88 -1.54 16.46
N ASN A 54 2.74 -1.53 15.78
CA ASN A 54 1.87 -2.70 15.67
C ASN A 54 2.24 -3.63 14.51
N ARG A 55 3.14 -3.20 13.61
CA ARG A 55 3.63 -3.96 12.43
C ARG A 55 2.52 -4.42 11.47
N LYS A 56 1.36 -3.77 11.54
CA LYS A 56 0.20 -4.05 10.67
C LYS A 56 0.40 -3.36 9.33
N ILE A 57 0.02 -4.03 8.25
CA ILE A 57 -0.09 -3.42 6.92
C ILE A 57 -1.36 -2.56 6.92
N THR A 58 -1.20 -1.26 6.76
CA THR A 58 -2.31 -0.28 6.79
C THR A 58 -2.81 0.06 5.39
N ALA A 59 -1.92 0.00 4.40
CA ALA A 59 -2.26 0.16 2.99
C ALA A 59 -1.34 -0.67 2.10
N TYR A 60 -1.84 -1.02 0.93
CA TYR A 60 -1.06 -1.67 -0.11
C TYR A 60 -1.59 -1.29 -1.50
N HIS A 61 -0.68 -1.18 -2.46
CA HIS A 61 -1.04 -0.94 -3.85
C HIS A 61 -0.19 -1.80 -4.78
N THR A 62 -0.80 -2.39 -5.79
CA THR A 62 -0.11 -3.27 -6.75
C THR A 62 -0.16 -2.67 -8.13
N ASP A 63 1.00 -2.56 -8.78
CA ASP A 63 1.13 -1.96 -10.11
C ASP A 63 2.22 -2.70 -10.92
N ASN A 64 2.18 -2.59 -12.25
CA ASN A 64 3.25 -3.09 -13.11
C ASN A 64 4.44 -2.12 -13.22
N ASN A 65 4.30 -0.91 -12.65
CA ASN A 65 5.33 0.13 -12.64
C ASN A 65 5.90 0.36 -11.22
N ARG A 66 7.21 0.58 -11.12
CA ARG A 66 7.91 0.97 -9.88
C ARG A 66 8.06 2.49 -9.80
N GLY A 67 7.01 3.23 -10.17
CA GLY A 67 7.04 4.68 -10.27
C GLY A 67 6.49 5.38 -9.02
N THR A 68 6.53 6.72 -9.04
CA THR A 68 6.00 7.58 -7.98
C THR A 68 4.48 7.44 -7.79
N LEU A 69 3.72 7.26 -8.87
CA LEU A 69 2.26 7.20 -8.82
C LEU A 69 1.73 6.06 -7.92
N PRO A 70 2.15 4.79 -8.11
CA PRO A 70 1.68 3.71 -7.25
C PRO A 70 2.16 3.82 -5.80
N ALA A 71 3.37 4.35 -5.56
CA ALA A 71 3.84 4.68 -4.22
C ALA A 71 2.93 5.74 -3.55
N THR A 72 2.58 6.79 -4.29
CA THR A 72 1.69 7.86 -3.83
C THR A 72 0.29 7.34 -3.53
N ALA A 73 -0.22 6.41 -4.35
CA ALA A 73 -1.52 5.78 -4.12
C ALA A 73 -1.55 5.00 -2.78
N ALA A 74 -0.52 4.19 -2.51
CA ALA A 74 -0.40 3.46 -1.25
C ALA A 74 -0.31 4.41 -0.04
N MET A 75 0.51 5.46 -0.13
CA MET A 75 0.63 6.48 0.93
C MET A 75 -0.68 7.25 1.15
N SER A 76 -1.38 7.61 0.09
CA SER A 76 -2.69 8.28 0.16
C SER A 76 -3.72 7.41 0.88
N GLU A 77 -3.73 6.12 0.59
CA GLU A 77 -4.62 5.17 1.25
C GLU A 77 -4.29 4.99 2.74
N ALA A 78 -3.01 4.98 3.11
CA ALA A 78 -2.59 4.92 4.51
C ALA A 78 -3.06 6.17 5.28
N ILE A 79 -2.94 7.35 4.68
CA ILE A 79 -3.42 8.61 5.25
C ILE A 79 -4.95 8.63 5.35
N ARG A 80 -5.67 8.12 4.33
CA ARG A 80 -7.14 8.01 4.39
C ARG A 80 -7.62 7.09 5.52
N THR A 81 -6.80 6.12 5.90
CA THR A 81 -7.10 5.17 6.99
C THR A 81 -6.80 5.77 8.38
N SER A 82 -6.08 6.90 8.46
CA SER A 82 -5.74 7.53 9.74
C SER A 82 -6.92 8.27 10.37
N LYS A 83 -6.82 8.49 11.69
CA LYS A 83 -7.81 9.30 12.41
C LYS A 83 -7.79 10.75 11.91
N PRO A 84 -8.92 11.48 11.96
CA PRO A 84 -8.93 12.92 11.68
C PRO A 84 -7.90 13.65 12.55
N ASN A 85 -7.12 14.55 11.93
CA ASN A 85 -6.05 15.34 12.57
C ASN A 85 -4.85 14.53 13.12
N GLN A 86 -4.74 13.24 12.80
CA GLN A 86 -3.55 12.47 13.15
C GLN A 86 -2.35 12.94 12.30
N LYS A 87 -1.23 13.26 12.96
CA LYS A 87 0.01 13.63 12.27
C LYS A 87 0.75 12.36 11.85
N ILE A 88 0.71 12.05 10.56
CA ILE A 88 1.38 10.88 10.00
C ILE A 88 2.81 11.24 9.56
N ILE A 89 3.77 10.43 10.00
CA ILE A 89 5.17 10.45 9.60
C ILE A 89 5.41 9.20 8.76
N LEU A 90 5.61 9.39 7.47
CA LEU A 90 6.00 8.33 6.54
C LEU A 90 7.52 8.26 6.45
N VAL A 91 8.08 7.09 6.76
CA VAL A 91 9.50 6.78 6.60
C VAL A 91 9.62 5.80 5.46
N THR A 92 10.41 6.12 4.46
CA THR A 92 10.57 5.27 3.28
C THR A 92 12.03 4.96 3.06
N ASP A 93 12.30 3.96 2.24
CA ASP A 93 13.65 3.67 1.79
C ASP A 93 14.18 4.76 0.84
N GLY A 94 15.38 4.53 0.29
CA GLY A 94 16.03 5.42 -0.66
C GLY A 94 15.43 5.42 -2.08
N ASN A 95 14.30 4.75 -2.31
CA ASN A 95 13.66 4.72 -3.63
C ASN A 95 13.12 6.12 -3.98
N PRO A 96 13.53 6.72 -5.11
CA PRO A 96 13.11 8.09 -5.50
C PRO A 96 11.60 8.25 -5.69
N SER A 97 10.87 7.15 -5.83
CA SER A 97 9.41 7.14 -5.94
C SER A 97 8.72 7.68 -4.68
N TYR A 98 9.27 7.42 -3.48
CA TYR A 98 8.65 7.87 -2.25
C TYR A 98 8.87 9.35 -1.94
N PRO A 99 10.08 9.92 -2.00
CA PRO A 99 10.28 11.36 -1.79
C PRO A 99 9.43 12.21 -2.73
N ALA A 100 9.29 11.80 -3.99
CA ALA A 100 8.45 12.49 -4.95
C ALA A 100 6.96 12.43 -4.57
N GLY A 101 6.48 11.27 -4.09
CA GLY A 101 5.11 11.11 -3.62
C GLY A 101 4.83 11.88 -2.33
N ILE A 102 5.77 11.89 -1.38
CA ILE A 102 5.68 12.68 -0.14
C ILE A 102 5.61 14.18 -0.46
N HIS A 103 6.44 14.66 -1.40
CA HIS A 103 6.39 16.05 -1.84
C HIS A 103 5.02 16.39 -2.42
N PHE A 104 4.50 15.57 -3.33
CA PHE A 104 3.17 15.75 -3.90
C PHE A 104 2.07 15.81 -2.83
N LEU A 105 2.07 14.84 -1.90
CA LEU A 105 1.10 14.78 -0.79
C LEU A 105 1.19 15.97 0.15
N SER A 106 2.38 16.56 0.32
CA SER A 106 2.58 17.74 1.17
C SER A 106 2.17 19.03 0.48
N THR A 107 2.22 19.10 -0.86
CA THR A 107 1.82 20.29 -1.63
C THR A 107 0.33 20.33 -1.93
N CYS A 108 -0.31 19.17 -2.14
CA CYS A 108 -1.73 19.08 -2.48
C CYS A 108 -2.69 19.09 -1.29
N ARG A 109 -2.20 19.38 -0.07
CA ARG A 109 -2.97 19.34 1.17
C ARG A 109 -2.90 20.64 1.94
#